data_AF-A0A7E6DRL6-F1
#
_entry.id   AF-A0A7E6DRL6-F1
#
_cell.length_a   1.000
_cell.length_b   1.000
_cell.length_c   1.000
_cell.angle_alpha   90.00
_cell.angle_beta   90.00
_cell.angle_gamma   90.00
#
_symmetry.space_group_name_H-M   'P 1'
#
loop_
_entity.id
_entity.type
_entity.pdbx_description
1 polymer ?
#
loop_
_entity_poly.entity_id
_entity_poly.type
_entity_poly.pdbx_seq_one_letter_code
_entity_poly.pdbx_strand_id
1 'polypeptide(L)'
;MVFFSESLGIPSLRVLAQKLLDLLFDYEVEKEPLLFHVFSNAGAMLYRYVLELLQTHRRFCHLRVVGTIFDSGPGDSNLVGALQALSAILEHRPAALRLLLLVAFTLVAVLFHMLLAPLTTLFHTHFYDRLLNAASRWPELYLYSSADEVIRARDVERVVEARLAHQVQVRSVNFVSSAHVSHLRDYPTYYTSLCVDFMRSCVHC
;
A
#
# COMPACT_ATOMS: atom_id res chain seq x y z
N MET A 1 -10.16 -9.13 -2.18
CA MET A 1 -10.50 -8.49 -3.47
C MET A 1 -9.40 -8.87 -4.43
N VAL A 2 -9.71 -9.70 -5.42
CA VAL A 2 -8.72 -10.26 -6.36
C VAL A 2 -8.65 -9.31 -7.56
N PHE A 3 -7.45 -8.83 -7.89
CA PHE A 3 -7.24 -7.83 -8.93
C PHE A 3 -7.34 -8.50 -10.30
N PHE A 4 -8.44 -8.24 -11.02
CA PHE A 4 -8.66 -8.75 -12.37
C PHE A 4 -8.04 -7.83 -13.43
N SER A 5 -7.59 -8.47 -14.51
CA SER A 5 -7.19 -7.86 -15.78
C SER A 5 -8.38 -7.26 -16.54
N GLU A 6 -8.09 -6.35 -17.46
CA GLU A 6 -8.97 -5.44 -18.22
C GLU A 6 -10.19 -6.05 -18.93
N SER A 7 -10.29 -7.39 -19.04
CA SER A 7 -11.38 -8.05 -19.79
C SER A 7 -12.73 -8.09 -19.07
N LEU A 8 -12.79 -7.74 -17.78
CA LEU A 8 -13.99 -7.91 -16.94
C LEU A 8 -14.48 -6.60 -16.31
N GLY A 9 -14.61 -5.51 -17.09
CA GLY A 9 -15.47 -4.36 -16.76
C GLY A 9 -15.20 -3.57 -15.47
N ILE A 10 -14.17 -3.91 -14.70
CA ILE A 10 -13.73 -3.16 -13.50
C ILE A 10 -12.70 -2.11 -13.95
N PRO A 11 -12.85 -0.83 -13.58
CA PRO A 11 -11.85 0.18 -13.93
C PRO A 11 -10.47 -0.23 -13.40
N SER A 12 -9.45 -0.23 -14.25
CA SER A 12 -8.09 -0.54 -13.82
C SER A 12 -7.63 0.47 -12.76
N LEU A 13 -6.85 0.02 -11.76
CA LEU A 13 -6.26 0.92 -10.75
C LEU A 13 -5.44 2.06 -11.39
N ARG A 14 -4.90 1.83 -12.59
CA ARG A 14 -4.22 2.86 -13.37
C ARG A 14 -5.16 3.99 -13.80
N VAL A 15 -6.37 3.67 -14.26
CA VAL A 15 -7.40 4.68 -14.57
C VAL A 15 -7.81 5.44 -13.31
N LEU A 16 -7.91 4.76 -12.17
CA LEU A 16 -8.20 5.43 -10.91
C LEU A 16 -7.06 6.37 -10.48
N ALA A 17 -5.79 5.93 -10.60
CA ALA A 17 -4.63 6.75 -10.33
C ALA A 17 -4.57 7.99 -11.25
N GLN A 18 -4.86 7.80 -12.54
CA GLN A 18 -4.98 8.89 -13.52
C GLN A 18 -6.05 9.90 -13.09
N LYS A 19 -7.26 9.43 -12.76
CA LYS A 19 -8.36 10.30 -12.28
C LYS A 19 -7.97 11.05 -11.02
N LEU A 20 -7.30 10.39 -10.07
CA LEU A 20 -6.83 11.03 -8.84
C LEU A 20 -5.84 12.16 -9.12
N LEU A 21 -4.91 11.97 -10.07
CA LEU A 21 -3.96 13.00 -10.48
C LEU A 21 -4.64 14.12 -11.28
N ASP A 22 -5.61 13.79 -12.13
CA ASP A 22 -6.37 14.79 -12.89
C ASP A 22 -7.18 15.72 -11.97
N LEU A 23 -7.70 15.22 -10.85
CA LEU A 23 -8.37 16.07 -9.85
C LEU A 23 -7.48 17.22 -9.36
N LEU A 24 -6.15 17.04 -9.28
CA LEU A 24 -5.25 18.12 -8.87
C LEU A 24 -5.31 19.32 -9.83
N PHE A 25 -5.52 19.06 -11.12
CA PHE A 25 -5.68 20.10 -12.14
C PHE A 25 -7.10 20.68 -12.11
N ASP A 26 -8.10 19.84 -11.88
CA ASP A 26 -9.50 20.30 -11.79
C ASP A 26 -9.72 21.26 -10.62
N TYR A 27 -8.94 21.11 -9.54
CA TYR A 27 -8.93 22.00 -8.38
C TYR A 27 -7.84 23.10 -8.44
N GLU A 28 -7.07 23.20 -9.52
CA GLU A 28 -5.99 24.19 -9.72
C GLU A 28 -4.91 24.17 -8.61
N VAL A 29 -4.59 22.98 -8.09
CA VAL A 29 -3.58 22.75 -7.04
C VAL A 29 -2.36 21.97 -7.55
N GLU A 30 -2.18 21.83 -8.87
CA GLU A 30 -1.09 21.04 -9.46
C GLU A 30 0.32 21.58 -9.16
N LYS A 31 0.41 22.85 -8.75
CA LYS A 31 1.66 23.54 -8.36
C LYS A 31 1.97 23.40 -6.87
N GLU A 32 1.01 22.98 -6.07
CA GLU A 32 1.19 22.83 -4.62
C GLU A 32 2.05 21.60 -4.29
N PRO A 33 2.79 21.61 -3.17
CA PRO A 33 3.56 20.45 -2.73
C PRO A 33 2.62 19.29 -2.37
N LEU A 34 2.84 18.13 -2.97
CA LEU A 34 2.03 16.93 -2.79
C LEU A 34 2.68 15.96 -1.82
N LEU A 35 1.92 15.56 -0.79
CA LEU A 35 2.27 14.47 0.10
C LEU A 35 1.25 13.35 -0.05
N PHE A 36 1.72 12.13 -0.29
CA PHE A 36 0.85 10.95 -0.35
C PHE A 36 0.81 10.25 1.00
N HIS A 37 -0.39 9.95 1.49
CA HIS A 37 -0.59 9.07 2.64
C HIS A 37 -1.30 7.80 2.17
N VAL A 38 -0.57 6.69 2.19
CA VAL A 38 -0.91 5.46 1.52
C VAL A 38 -1.22 4.39 2.55
N PHE A 39 -2.47 3.91 2.56
CA PHE A 39 -2.94 2.93 3.52
C PHE A 39 -3.00 1.52 2.91
N SER A 40 -2.42 0.56 3.63
CA SER A 40 -2.43 -0.87 3.32
C SER A 40 -1.86 -1.18 1.92
N ASN A 41 -1.94 -2.46 1.53
CA ASN A 41 -1.46 -2.90 0.21
C ASN A 41 -2.32 -2.36 -0.93
N ALA A 42 -3.63 -2.18 -0.72
CA ALA A 42 -4.50 -1.62 -1.76
C ALA A 42 -4.09 -0.20 -2.15
N GLY A 43 -3.80 0.65 -1.15
CA GLY A 43 -3.24 1.98 -1.38
C GLY A 43 -1.87 1.90 -2.06
N ALA A 44 -0.99 1.00 -1.60
CA ALA A 44 0.34 0.85 -2.18
C ALA A 44 0.31 0.42 -3.66
N MET A 45 -0.64 -0.45 -4.04
CA MET A 45 -0.86 -0.83 -5.43
C MET A 45 -1.35 0.33 -6.29
N LEU A 46 -2.27 1.15 -5.78
CA LEU A 46 -2.70 2.37 -6.46
C LEU A 46 -1.52 3.35 -6.61
N TYR A 47 -0.77 3.55 -5.54
CA TYR A 47 0.39 4.43 -5.49
C TYR A 47 1.48 4.02 -6.48
N ARG A 48 1.70 2.72 -6.71
CA ARG A 48 2.60 2.23 -7.77
C ARG A 48 2.21 2.78 -9.15
N TYR A 49 0.92 2.83 -9.48
CA TYR A 49 0.47 3.41 -10.74
C TYR A 49 0.61 4.93 -10.75
N VAL A 50 0.40 5.60 -9.61
CA VAL A 50 0.71 7.03 -9.47
C VAL A 50 2.17 7.30 -9.81
N LEU A 51 3.10 6.55 -9.23
CA LEU A 51 4.54 6.65 -9.53
C LEU A 51 4.85 6.46 -11.03
N GLU A 52 4.24 5.46 -11.65
CA GLU A 52 4.40 5.17 -13.07
C GLU A 52 3.89 6.33 -13.95
N LEU A 53 2.73 6.89 -13.61
CA LEU A 53 2.11 8.01 -14.32
C LEU A 53 2.92 9.31 -14.15
N LEU A 54 3.45 9.58 -12.95
CA LEU A 54 4.34 10.72 -12.70
C LEU A 54 5.60 10.69 -13.58
N GLN A 55 6.09 9.50 -13.91
CA GLN A 55 7.30 9.32 -14.73
C GLN A 55 7.02 9.30 -16.23
N THR A 56 5.93 8.66 -16.63
CA THR A 56 5.66 8.35 -18.05
C THR A 56 4.73 9.35 -18.73
N HIS A 57 3.87 10.03 -17.96
CA HIS A 57 2.83 10.90 -18.50
C HIS A 57 3.26 12.36 -18.43
N ARG A 58 3.46 13.01 -19.60
CA ARG A 58 3.93 14.42 -19.68
C ARG A 58 3.06 15.41 -18.90
N ARG A 59 1.76 15.15 -18.78
CA ARG A 59 0.85 15.97 -17.98
C ARG A 59 1.22 15.99 -16.50
N PHE A 60 1.86 14.96 -15.97
CA PHE A 60 2.07 14.80 -14.53
C PHE A 60 3.52 14.92 -14.09
N CYS A 61 4.46 14.96 -15.03
CA CYS A 61 5.88 15.02 -14.71
C CYS A 61 6.34 16.31 -14.02
N HIS A 62 5.48 17.33 -13.94
CA HIS A 62 5.75 18.59 -13.24
C HIS A 62 5.14 18.65 -11.83
N LEU A 63 4.37 17.64 -11.42
CA LEU A 63 3.79 17.60 -10.07
C LEU A 63 4.89 17.48 -9.03
N ARG A 64 4.86 18.35 -8.01
CA ARG A 64 5.88 18.42 -6.97
C ARG A 64 5.55 17.49 -5.81
N VAL A 65 5.96 16.23 -5.89
CA VAL A 65 5.84 15.30 -4.76
C VAL A 65 6.96 15.55 -3.75
N VAL A 66 6.59 15.88 -2.51
CA VAL A 66 7.53 16.22 -1.43
C VAL A 66 7.76 15.08 -0.44
N GLY A 67 6.89 14.07 -0.42
CA GLY A 67 7.08 12.90 0.43
C GLY A 67 5.91 11.92 0.40
N THR A 68 6.13 10.75 0.99
CA THR A 68 5.10 9.70 1.10
C THR A 68 5.12 9.07 2.49
N ILE A 69 3.94 8.90 3.06
CA ILE A 69 3.70 8.09 4.27
C ILE A 69 3.04 6.79 3.84
N PHE A 70 3.58 5.66 4.26
CA PHE A 70 2.94 4.36 4.15
C PHE A 70 2.47 3.92 5.53
N ASP A 71 1.18 3.62 5.65
CA ASP A 71 0.54 3.10 6.84
C ASP A 71 0.14 1.64 6.60
N SER A 72 0.69 0.74 7.41
CA SER A 72 0.43 -0.70 7.36
C SER A 72 0.72 -1.32 5.99
N GLY A 73 1.82 -0.91 5.35
CA GLY A 73 2.25 -1.39 4.04
C GLY A 73 3.57 -0.75 3.58
N PRO A 74 4.08 -1.11 2.40
CA PRO A 74 3.66 -2.24 1.57
C PRO A 74 4.19 -3.57 2.13
N GLY A 75 3.40 -4.63 1.97
CA GLY A 75 3.78 -6.00 2.32
C GLY A 75 3.72 -6.95 1.14
N ASP A 76 4.53 -8.00 1.20
CA ASP A 76 4.52 -9.08 0.22
C ASP A 76 3.27 -9.93 0.41
N SER A 77 2.32 -9.80 -0.52
CA SER A 77 1.01 -10.47 -0.48
C SER A 77 1.17 -11.97 -0.34
N ASN A 78 1.03 -12.48 0.89
CA ASN A 78 0.95 -13.91 1.16
C ASN A 78 -0.52 -14.34 1.31
N LEU A 79 -0.79 -15.59 0.90
CA LEU A 79 -2.09 -16.23 1.13
C LEU A 79 -2.49 -16.18 2.61
N VAL A 80 -1.50 -16.23 3.50
CA VAL A 80 -1.67 -16.20 4.96
C VAL A 80 -2.24 -14.86 5.45
N GLY A 81 -1.74 -13.71 4.98
CA GLY A 81 -2.27 -12.39 5.36
C GLY A 81 -3.69 -12.18 4.84
N ALA A 82 -4.02 -12.71 3.65
CA ALA A 82 -5.39 -12.69 3.13
C ALA A 82 -6.34 -13.55 3.99
N LEU A 83 -5.88 -14.70 4.47
CA LEU A 83 -6.64 -15.54 5.39
C LEU A 83 -6.83 -14.89 6.75
N GLN A 84 -5.79 -14.24 7.28
CA GLN A 84 -5.86 -13.52 8.56
C GLN A 84 -6.83 -12.34 8.47
N ALA A 85 -6.77 -11.55 7.39
CA ALA A 85 -7.73 -10.47 7.14
C ALA A 85 -9.18 -10.99 7.07
N LEU A 86 -9.42 -12.08 6.35
CA LEU A 86 -10.75 -12.70 6.29
C LEU A 86 -11.18 -13.25 7.65
N SER A 87 -10.25 -13.85 8.40
CA SER A 87 -10.47 -14.38 9.73
C SER A 87 -10.90 -13.29 10.72
N ALA A 88 -10.29 -12.11 10.66
CA ALA A 88 -10.66 -10.94 11.45
C ALA A 88 -12.06 -10.42 11.08
N ILE A 89 -12.39 -10.34 9.79
CA ILE A 89 -13.75 -9.96 9.33
C ILE A 89 -14.81 -10.94 9.85
N LEU A 90 -14.47 -12.22 9.94
CA LEU A 90 -15.36 -13.30 10.36
C LEU A 90 -15.32 -13.56 11.88
N GLU A 91 -14.65 -12.73 12.67
CA GLU A 91 -14.42 -12.96 14.10
C GLU A 91 -15.72 -13.22 14.88
N HIS A 92 -16.78 -12.47 14.55
CA HIS A 92 -18.09 -12.53 15.22
C HIS A 92 -19.05 -13.58 14.63
N ARG A 93 -18.60 -14.45 13.72
CA ARG A 93 -19.43 -15.48 13.08
C ARG A 93 -19.31 -16.82 13.80
N PRO A 94 -20.37 -17.66 13.79
CA PRO A 94 -20.31 -18.98 14.40
C PRO A 94 -19.19 -19.83 13.80
N ALA A 95 -18.50 -20.60 14.64
CA ALA A 95 -17.25 -21.27 14.30
C ALA A 95 -17.33 -22.15 13.05
N ALA A 96 -18.43 -22.89 12.88
CA ALA A 96 -18.67 -23.73 11.70
C ALA A 96 -18.77 -22.90 10.41
N LEU A 97 -19.46 -21.75 10.45
CA LEU A 97 -19.56 -20.86 9.30
C LEU A 97 -18.24 -20.17 8.99
N ARG A 98 -17.51 -19.73 10.03
CA ARG A 98 -16.17 -19.14 9.88
C ARG A 98 -15.22 -20.14 9.22
N LEU A 99 -15.20 -21.39 9.68
CA LEU A 99 -14.39 -22.45 9.10
C LEU A 99 -14.80 -22.74 7.65
N LEU A 100 -16.10 -22.88 7.37
CA LEU A 100 -16.61 -23.10 6.02
C LEU A 100 -16.17 -22.00 5.05
N LEU A 101 -16.31 -20.73 5.46
CA LEU A 101 -15.94 -19.58 4.63
C LEU A 101 -14.43 -19.46 4.43
N LEU A 102 -13.62 -19.76 5.46
CA LEU A 102 -12.17 -19.81 5.34
C LEU A 102 -11.73 -20.92 4.39
N VAL A 103 -12.31 -22.13 4.50
CA VAL A 103 -12.02 -23.26 3.61
C VAL A 103 -12.49 -22.99 2.18
N ALA A 104 -13.67 -22.39 2.01
CA ALA A 104 -14.14 -21.98 0.69
C ALA A 104 -13.20 -20.93 0.08
N PHE A 105 -12.76 -19.95 0.88
CA PHE A 105 -11.81 -18.94 0.42
C PHE A 105 -10.44 -19.53 0.09
N THR A 106 -9.90 -20.46 0.89
CA THR A 106 -8.64 -21.14 0.55
C THR A 106 -8.78 -21.95 -0.73
N LEU A 107 -9.85 -22.73 -0.88
CA LEU A 107 -10.11 -23.53 -2.08
C LEU A 107 -10.24 -22.64 -3.32
N VAL A 108 -11.01 -21.55 -3.24
CA VAL A 108 -11.13 -20.58 -4.33
C VAL A 108 -9.79 -19.92 -4.61
N ALA A 109 -9.06 -19.46 -3.59
CA ALA A 109 -7.77 -18.81 -3.77
C ALA A 109 -6.72 -19.75 -4.38
N VAL A 110 -6.69 -21.03 -3.97
CA VAL A 110 -5.81 -22.06 -4.53
C VAL A 110 -6.23 -22.42 -5.95
N LEU A 111 -7.53 -22.62 -6.22
CA LEU A 111 -8.02 -22.90 -7.56
C LEU A 111 -7.71 -21.73 -8.52
N PHE A 112 -7.93 -20.50 -8.05
CA PHE A 112 -7.65 -19.29 -8.78
C PHE A 112 -6.14 -19.11 -8.98
N HIS A 113 -5.32 -19.41 -7.97
CA HIS A 113 -3.87 -19.41 -8.10
C HIS A 113 -3.40 -20.50 -9.05
N MET A 114 -3.94 -21.71 -9.04
CA MET A 114 -3.56 -22.76 -9.98
C MET A 114 -3.98 -22.43 -11.43
N LEU A 115 -5.14 -21.82 -11.61
CA LEU A 115 -5.69 -21.48 -12.93
C LEU A 115 -5.07 -20.19 -13.52
N LEU A 116 -4.74 -19.23 -12.66
CA LEU A 116 -4.24 -17.90 -13.05
C LEU A 116 -2.83 -17.63 -12.51
N ALA A 117 -2.11 -18.63 -12.00
CA ALA A 117 -0.73 -18.54 -11.49
C ALA A 117 0.19 -17.76 -12.41
N PRO A 118 0.29 -18.07 -13.72
CA PRO A 118 1.19 -17.33 -14.59
C PRO A 118 0.80 -15.86 -14.74
N LEU A 119 -0.48 -15.49 -14.57
CA LEU A 119 -0.93 -14.10 -14.62
C LEU A 119 -0.78 -13.39 -13.27
N THR A 120 -1.21 -14.02 -12.19
CA THR A 120 -1.27 -13.44 -10.84
C THR A 120 0.11 -13.33 -10.19
N THR A 121 1.01 -14.29 -10.43
CA THR A 121 2.40 -14.17 -9.97
C THR A 121 3.10 -13.00 -10.65
N LEU A 122 2.87 -12.77 -11.95
CA LEU A 122 3.38 -11.59 -12.67
C LEU A 122 2.87 -10.27 -12.08
N PHE A 123 1.65 -10.17 -11.54
CA PHE A 123 1.15 -8.92 -10.96
C PHE A 123 1.56 -8.73 -9.50
N HIS A 124 1.56 -9.79 -8.68
CA HIS A 124 1.85 -9.72 -7.26
C HIS A 124 3.32 -9.49 -6.95
N THR A 125 4.24 -10.21 -7.60
CA THR A 125 5.68 -9.97 -7.40
C THR A 125 6.06 -8.61 -8.00
N HIS A 126 5.54 -8.31 -9.19
CA HIS A 126 5.88 -7.07 -9.87
C HIS A 126 5.41 -5.82 -9.11
N PHE A 127 4.30 -5.81 -8.36
CA PHE A 127 3.94 -4.58 -7.63
C PHE A 127 4.94 -4.27 -6.50
N TYR A 128 5.25 -5.27 -5.69
CA TYR A 128 6.10 -5.13 -4.52
C TYR A 128 7.52 -4.82 -4.96
N ASP A 129 8.03 -5.55 -5.96
CA ASP A 129 9.35 -5.31 -6.55
C ASP A 129 9.47 -3.94 -7.20
N ARG A 130 8.38 -3.41 -7.78
CA ARG A 130 8.36 -2.05 -8.35
C ARG A 130 8.36 -0.96 -7.29
N LEU A 131 7.81 -1.21 -6.11
CA LEU A 131 7.91 -0.28 -4.99
C LEU A 131 9.32 -0.32 -4.36
N LEU A 132 9.91 -1.51 -4.22
CA LEU A 132 11.31 -1.65 -3.79
C LEU A 132 12.26 -0.84 -4.68
N ASN A 133 12.07 -0.96 -6.00
CA ASN A 133 12.93 -0.34 -7.01
C ASN A 133 12.34 0.95 -7.59
N ALA A 134 11.41 1.60 -6.89
CA ALA A 134 10.77 2.81 -7.39
C ALA A 134 11.83 3.89 -7.69
N ALA A 135 11.71 4.56 -8.85
CA ALA A 135 12.62 5.65 -9.20
C ALA A 135 12.35 6.96 -8.43
N SER A 136 11.32 7.02 -7.58
CA SER A 136 11.10 8.13 -6.65
C SER A 136 12.29 8.29 -5.70
N ARG A 137 12.60 9.54 -5.35
CA ARG A 137 13.72 9.91 -4.45
C ARG A 137 13.33 10.87 -3.34
N TRP A 138 12.04 11.19 -3.21
CA TRP A 138 11.54 12.01 -2.11
C TRP A 138 11.54 11.21 -0.79
N PRO A 139 11.52 11.90 0.37
CA PRO A 139 11.46 11.25 1.66
C PRO A 139 10.25 10.33 1.82
N GLU A 140 10.43 9.24 2.57
CA GLU A 140 9.42 8.22 2.85
C GLU A 140 9.32 7.93 4.36
N LEU A 141 8.10 7.80 4.88
CA LEU A 141 7.81 7.40 6.27
C LEU A 141 7.00 6.10 6.26
N TYR A 142 7.46 5.08 6.96
CA TYR A 142 6.77 3.79 7.12
C TYR A 142 6.24 3.63 8.53
N LEU A 143 4.93 3.51 8.67
CA LEU A 143 4.22 3.26 9.92
C LEU A 143 3.67 1.84 9.87
N TYR A 144 4.11 0.98 10.77
CA TYR A 144 3.75 -0.44 10.78
C TYR A 144 3.74 -1.02 12.19
N SER A 145 3.33 -2.28 12.36
CA SER A 145 3.30 -2.93 13.67
C SER A 145 3.70 -4.39 13.57
N SER A 146 4.47 -4.89 14.54
CA SER A 146 4.73 -6.32 14.70
C SER A 146 3.46 -7.14 15.01
N ALA A 147 2.42 -6.50 15.54
CA ALA A 147 1.11 -7.12 15.77
C ALA A 147 0.15 -6.99 14.58
N ASP A 148 0.60 -6.44 13.45
CA ASP A 148 -0.21 -6.43 12.23
C ASP A 148 -0.33 -7.85 11.67
N GLU A 149 -1.51 -8.44 11.80
CA GLU A 149 -1.82 -9.78 11.30
C GLU A 149 -2.07 -9.83 9.79
N VAL A 150 -2.19 -8.69 9.11
CA VAL A 150 -2.46 -8.62 7.67
C VAL A 150 -1.16 -8.43 6.90
N ILE A 151 -0.32 -7.50 7.36
CA ILE A 151 0.97 -7.18 6.76
C ILE A 151 2.09 -7.43 7.76
N ARG A 152 2.97 -8.39 7.43
CA ARG A 152 4.09 -8.73 8.31
C ARG A 152 5.09 -7.57 8.37
N ALA A 153 5.50 -7.18 9.58
CA ALA A 153 6.54 -6.17 9.81
C ALA A 153 7.80 -6.40 8.96
N ARG A 154 8.28 -7.64 8.85
CA ARG A 154 9.46 -8.00 8.05
C ARG A 154 9.36 -7.64 6.56
N ASP A 155 8.14 -7.58 6.02
CA ASP A 155 7.94 -7.22 4.63
C ASP A 155 8.15 -5.69 4.49
N VAL A 156 7.55 -4.89 5.39
CA VAL A 156 7.78 -3.43 5.43
C VAL A 156 9.26 -3.11 5.67
N GLU A 157 9.92 -3.81 6.60
CA GLU A 157 11.35 -3.65 6.90
C GLU A 157 12.24 -3.91 5.68
N ARG A 158 11.95 -4.95 4.89
CA ARG A 158 12.66 -5.21 3.63
C ARG A 158 12.53 -4.06 2.65
N VAL A 159 11.36 -3.40 2.61
CA VAL A 159 11.15 -2.23 1.76
C VAL A 159 11.99 -1.06 2.26
N VAL A 160 11.96 -0.78 3.55
CA VAL A 160 12.80 0.25 4.18
C VAL A 160 14.27 0.05 3.82
N GLU A 161 14.79 -1.16 3.97
CA GLU A 161 16.18 -1.50 3.62
C GLU A 161 16.50 -1.24 2.15
N ALA A 162 15.64 -1.70 1.23
CA ALA A 162 15.82 -1.49 -0.20
C ALA A 162 15.80 0.00 -0.58
N ARG A 163 14.90 0.79 0.03
CA ARG A 163 14.79 2.23 -0.24
C ARG A 163 15.98 3.01 0.30
N LEU A 164 16.47 2.67 1.50
CA LEU A 164 17.72 3.20 2.04
C LEU A 164 18.92 2.89 1.13
N ALA A 165 19.00 1.67 0.58
CA ALA A 165 20.04 1.29 -0.39
C ALA A 165 19.98 2.11 -1.70
N HIS A 166 18.79 2.57 -2.09
CA HIS A 166 18.57 3.52 -3.19
C HIS A 166 18.79 5.00 -2.80
N GLN A 167 19.40 5.26 -1.63
CA GLN A 167 19.71 6.60 -1.09
C GLN A 167 18.48 7.48 -0.86
N VAL A 168 17.32 6.85 -0.63
CA VAL A 168 16.09 7.56 -0.28
C VAL A 168 16.12 7.87 1.21
N GLN A 169 15.71 9.08 1.60
CA GLN A 169 15.55 9.41 3.00
C GLN A 169 14.35 8.66 3.57
N VAL A 170 14.59 7.65 4.40
CA VAL A 170 13.52 6.83 4.99
C VAL A 170 13.47 7.01 6.50
N ARG A 171 12.27 7.15 7.04
CA ARG A 171 11.96 6.98 8.46
C ARG A 171 11.00 5.80 8.62
N SER A 172 11.13 5.03 9.69
CA SER A 172 10.22 3.92 9.94
C SER A 172 9.92 3.79 11.44
N VAL A 173 8.68 3.42 11.76
CA VAL A 173 8.19 3.25 13.13
C VAL A 173 7.38 1.97 13.24
N ASN A 174 7.82 1.09 14.12
CA ASN A 174 7.08 -0.09 14.53
C ASN A 174 6.30 0.21 15.82
N PHE A 175 4.97 0.21 15.74
CA PHE A 175 4.06 0.41 16.88
C PHE A 175 3.93 -0.81 17.79
N VAL A 176 4.53 -1.95 17.42
CA VAL A 176 4.64 -3.21 18.15
C VAL A 176 3.31 -3.94 18.40
N SER A 177 2.25 -3.24 18.82
CA SER A 177 1.01 -3.85 19.33
C SER A 177 -0.29 -3.41 18.66
N SER A 178 -0.30 -2.32 17.88
CA SER A 178 -1.51 -1.90 17.16
C SER A 178 -1.85 -2.87 16.03
N ALA A 179 -3.15 -3.04 15.78
CA ALA A 179 -3.65 -3.83 14.65
C ALA A 179 -3.44 -3.13 13.30
N HIS A 180 -3.71 -3.84 12.20
CA HIS A 180 -3.66 -3.32 10.84
C HIS A 180 -4.46 -2.02 10.68
N VAL A 181 -3.83 -0.97 10.16
CA VAL A 181 -4.42 0.37 9.89
C VAL A 181 -5.06 1.00 11.14
N SER A 182 -4.64 0.57 12.32
CA SER A 182 -5.19 1.03 13.60
C SER A 182 -4.23 1.92 14.39
N HIS A 183 -3.07 2.27 13.83
CA HIS A 183 -2.04 3.06 14.51
C HIS A 183 -2.55 4.42 15.02
N LEU A 184 -3.31 5.15 14.20
CA LEU A 184 -3.95 6.41 14.62
C LEU A 184 -4.98 6.20 15.73
N ARG A 185 -5.74 5.10 15.69
CA ARG A 185 -6.77 4.80 16.69
C ARG A 185 -6.15 4.44 18.03
N ASP A 186 -5.14 3.59 18.00
CA ASP A 186 -4.51 3.03 19.21
C ASP A 186 -3.49 4.00 19.82
N TYR A 187 -2.85 4.84 19.00
CA TYR A 187 -1.81 5.80 19.39
C TYR A 187 -1.99 7.20 18.78
N PRO A 188 -3.12 7.90 19.02
CA PRO A 188 -3.49 9.11 18.29
C PRO A 188 -2.45 10.23 18.38
N THR A 189 -2.01 10.58 19.59
CA THR A 189 -1.04 11.66 19.79
C THR A 189 0.30 11.36 19.13
N TYR A 190 0.80 10.14 19.30
CA TYR A 190 2.11 9.73 18.77
C TYR A 190 2.08 9.59 17.24
N TYR A 191 1.03 8.98 16.70
CA TYR A 191 0.82 8.88 15.26
C TYR A 191 0.74 10.27 14.61
N THR A 192 -0.07 11.17 15.17
CA THR A 192 -0.22 12.53 14.64
C THR A 192 1.09 13.30 14.70
N SER A 193 1.88 13.20 15.77
CA SER A 193 3.18 13.86 15.83
C SER A 193 4.14 13.36 14.75
N LEU A 194 4.21 12.05 14.54
CA LEU A 194 5.05 11.46 13.48
C LEU A 194 4.68 11.98 12.09
N CYS A 195 3.39 11.99 11.77
CA CYS A 195 2.89 12.47 10.48
C CYS A 195 3.14 13.97 10.29
N VAL A 196 2.87 14.79 11.30
CA VAL A 196 3.06 16.24 11.23
C VAL A 196 4.54 16.61 11.14
N ASP A 197 5.40 15.96 11.93
CA ASP A 197 6.83 16.22 11.91
C ASP A 197 7.48 15.78 10.59
N PHE A 198 7.03 14.66 10.03
CA PHE A 198 7.45 14.23 8.70
C PHE A 198 7.01 15.24 7.63
N MET A 199 5.73 15.62 7.62
CA MET A 199 5.20 16.61 6.67
C MET A 199 5.97 17.93 6.75
N ARG A 200 6.23 18.46 7.95
CA ARG A 200 7.05 19.67 8.13
C ARG A 200 8.45 19.48 7.56
N SER A 201 9.09 18.35 7.81
CA SER A 201 10.43 18.09 7.26
C SER A 201 10.46 17.98 5.73
N CYS A 202 9.37 17.57 5.08
CA CYS A 202 9.27 17.51 3.62
C CYS A 202 9.11 18.89 2.96
N VAL A 203 8.44 19.85 3.62
CA VAL A 203 8.14 21.17 3.05
C VAL A 203 9.27 22.18 3.28
N HIS A 204 10.06 21.98 4.33
CA HIS A 204 11.18 22.88 4.69
C HIS A 204 12.55 22.46 4.12
N CYS A 205 12.57 21.50 3.18
CA CYS A 205 13.77 21.10 2.44
C CYS A 205 13.89 21.80 1.08
#